data_AF-A0A2V6SVL8-F1
#
_entry.id   AF-A0A2V6SVL8-F1
#
_cell.length_a   1.000
_cell.length_b   1.000
_cell.length_c   1.000
_cell.angle_alpha   90.00
_cell.angle_beta   90.00
_cell.angle_gamma   90.00
#
_symmetry.space_group_name_H-M   'P 1'
#
loop_
_entity.id
_entity.type
_entity.pdbx_description
1 polymer ?
#
loop_
_entity_poly.entity_id
_entity_poly.type
_entity_poly.pdbx_seq_one_letter_code
_entity_poly.pdbx_strand_id
1 'polypeptide(L)'
;MDQGAARLVERRDLLKLVGGAAAAATLLPPAAAIGHMRPRRGGSLKHIGVEPPTFDPQATVAYQTQLMSSFVRRTLFKFVNGASYGPSDFTLVPDLATRAAVSKDGRVYTITLRKGVRWEARPPVNGRELVASDVKYSMERALRKSPYAHLLGRVEGIETPDPHTVRVTLAEAFAPFLHNQAEPWSCILPPEIEDRMGDFKSAESLLGCGPFVLERYEPGLKAVFARNPRYYAKGLPYLDRVEWLFVHDRATQLSLYRAGQVDVPFHDARVPRADVGSFKRSNPAYPVVVWDWLANRTLAFRTDKAPWSDPRVRQAFSLAIDRKKWVAQHLEGQGWEDPGPVPAPMREWKLPTRELGDGARWLQHDPALARKMLAAAGFPHGMRVKCTNWPGYGAD
;
A
#
# COMPACT_ATOMS: atom_id res chain seq x y z
N MET A 1 -45.25 -7.98 12.02
CA MET A 1 -45.62 -7.95 10.59
C MET A 1 -45.13 -6.64 10.03
N ASP A 2 -43.92 -6.61 9.46
CA ASP A 2 -43.70 -6.16 8.09
C ASP A 2 -42.23 -6.44 7.72
N GLN A 3 -42.02 -7.07 6.58
CA GLN A 3 -40.76 -7.64 6.12
C GLN A 3 -40.02 -6.65 5.22
N GLY A 4 -38.97 -6.01 5.73
CA GLY A 4 -38.02 -5.24 4.91
C GLY A 4 -36.89 -6.15 4.39
N ALA A 5 -37.16 -6.93 3.35
CA ALA A 5 -36.15 -7.76 2.68
C ALA A 5 -35.16 -6.88 1.91
N ALA A 6 -33.87 -7.04 2.21
CA ALA A 6 -32.77 -6.47 1.45
C ALA A 6 -32.74 -7.07 0.03
N ARG A 7 -32.97 -6.24 -0.99
CA ARG A 7 -32.81 -6.64 -2.40
C ARG A 7 -31.33 -6.64 -2.79
N LEU A 8 -30.84 -7.81 -3.17
CA LEU A 8 -29.64 -8.00 -3.96
C LEU A 8 -29.86 -7.35 -5.34
N VAL A 9 -28.96 -6.47 -5.76
CA VAL A 9 -28.95 -5.92 -7.11
C VAL A 9 -28.41 -6.99 -8.06
N GLU A 10 -29.29 -7.56 -8.87
CA GLU A 10 -28.95 -8.56 -9.88
C GLU A 10 -28.47 -7.90 -11.17
N ARG A 11 -27.59 -8.60 -11.88
CA ARG A 11 -26.83 -8.14 -13.08
C ARG A 11 -27.69 -7.74 -14.29
N ARG A 12 -29.02 -7.82 -14.18
CA ARG A 12 -30.01 -7.51 -15.24
C ARG A 12 -30.64 -6.13 -15.12
N ASP A 13 -30.51 -5.45 -13.98
CA ASP A 13 -31.04 -4.09 -13.77
C ASP A 13 -30.13 -2.99 -14.37
N LEU A 14 -28.94 -3.37 -14.86
CA LEU A 14 -27.94 -2.48 -15.48
C LEU A 14 -28.14 -2.24 -16.99
N LEU A 15 -29.19 -2.79 -17.63
CA LEU A 15 -29.38 -2.73 -19.09
C LEU A 15 -30.65 -2.02 -19.57
N LYS A 16 -31.31 -1.19 -18.75
CA LYS A 16 -32.53 -0.45 -19.15
C LYS A 16 -32.47 1.07 -19.05
N LEU A 17 -31.29 1.68 -19.17
CA LEU A 17 -31.12 3.13 -19.32
C LEU A 17 -30.23 3.45 -20.52
N VAL A 18 -30.70 3.09 -21.72
CA VAL A 18 -30.21 3.65 -22.98
C VAL A 18 -31.42 4.21 -23.71
N GLY A 19 -31.63 5.52 -23.54
CA GLY A 19 -32.74 6.24 -24.16
C GLY A 19 -32.53 7.74 -24.04
N GLY A 20 -31.77 8.31 -24.98
CA GLY A 20 -31.90 9.69 -25.44
C GLY A 20 -31.39 10.82 -24.54
N ALA A 21 -30.15 11.25 -24.76
CA ALA A 21 -29.79 12.67 -24.75
C ALA A 21 -28.45 12.85 -25.50
N ALA A 22 -28.50 13.55 -26.63
CA ALA A 22 -27.35 13.94 -27.42
C ALA A 22 -26.72 15.24 -26.87
N ALA A 23 -25.44 15.41 -27.18
CA ALA A 23 -24.65 16.66 -27.18
C ALA A 23 -24.06 17.18 -25.84
N ALA A 24 -22.83 16.75 -25.55
CA ALA A 24 -21.67 17.62 -25.34
C ALA A 24 -20.42 16.73 -25.20
N ALA A 25 -19.80 16.37 -26.32
CA ALA A 25 -18.56 15.60 -26.33
C ALA A 25 -17.40 16.51 -25.86
N THR A 26 -17.14 16.53 -24.56
CA THR A 26 -15.83 16.94 -24.03
C THR A 26 -14.78 16.00 -24.61
N LEU A 27 -13.88 16.54 -25.42
CA LEU A 27 -12.70 15.85 -25.96
C LEU A 27 -11.80 15.40 -24.80
N LEU A 28 -12.09 14.23 -24.24
CA LEU A 28 -11.10 13.43 -23.54
C LEU A 28 -10.02 13.07 -24.58
N PRO A 29 -8.73 13.29 -24.31
CA PRO A 29 -7.69 12.78 -25.19
C PRO A 29 -7.88 11.26 -25.32
N PRO A 30 -7.70 10.69 -26.52
CA PRO A 30 -7.85 9.25 -26.69
C PRO A 30 -6.87 8.58 -25.73
N ALA A 31 -7.40 7.76 -24.83
CA ALA A 31 -6.58 6.79 -24.13
C ALA A 31 -5.81 6.05 -25.21
N ALA A 32 -4.50 6.28 -25.28
CA ALA A 32 -3.64 5.54 -26.20
C ALA A 32 -3.99 4.07 -25.98
N ALA A 33 -4.48 3.41 -27.04
CA ALA A 33 -4.76 2.00 -27.01
C ALA A 33 -3.44 1.30 -26.71
N ILE A 34 -3.18 1.03 -25.43
CA ILE A 34 -2.20 0.04 -25.02
C ILE A 34 -2.80 -1.26 -25.53
N GLY A 35 -2.44 -1.62 -26.77
CA GLY A 35 -2.90 -2.85 -27.40
C GLY A 35 -2.74 -3.97 -26.37
N HIS A 36 -3.79 -4.77 -26.19
CA HIS A 36 -3.80 -5.87 -25.23
C HIS A 36 -2.71 -6.89 -25.60
N MET A 37 -1.46 -6.58 -25.23
CA MET A 37 -0.37 -7.53 -25.32
C MET A 37 -0.72 -8.67 -24.40
N ARG A 38 -0.96 -9.84 -24.99
CA ARG A 38 -1.14 -11.07 -24.23
C ARG A 38 0.08 -11.25 -23.32
N PRO A 39 -0.09 -11.49 -22.01
CA PRO A 39 1.03 -11.71 -21.11
C PRO A 39 1.95 -12.81 -21.64
N ARG A 40 3.25 -12.54 -21.72
CA ARG A 40 4.25 -13.53 -22.12
C ARG A 40 4.63 -14.37 -20.91
N ARG A 41 4.65 -15.70 -21.08
CA ARG A 41 5.14 -16.63 -20.06
C ARG A 41 6.66 -16.76 -20.17
N GLY A 42 7.31 -16.74 -19.02
CA GLY A 42 8.74 -16.89 -18.86
C GLY A 42 9.47 -15.56 -18.74
N GLY A 43 10.78 -15.64 -18.52
CA GLY A 43 11.66 -14.47 -18.40
C GLY A 43 11.93 -14.03 -16.95
N SER A 44 12.87 -13.09 -16.82
CA SER A 44 13.30 -12.51 -15.55
C SER A 44 12.92 -11.03 -15.50
N LEU A 45 12.34 -10.59 -14.39
CA LEU A 45 12.14 -9.17 -14.09
C LEU A 45 13.28 -8.68 -13.19
N LYS A 46 14.01 -7.66 -13.61
CA LYS A 46 15.05 -7.00 -12.82
C LYS A 46 14.52 -5.69 -12.23
N HIS A 47 14.33 -5.67 -10.93
CA HIS A 47 13.81 -4.51 -10.20
C HIS A 47 14.86 -4.04 -9.19
N ILE A 48 15.30 -2.78 -9.32
CA ILE A 48 16.08 -2.13 -8.28
C ILE A 48 15.18 -1.82 -7.08
N GLY A 49 15.45 -2.51 -5.98
CA GLY A 49 14.72 -2.35 -4.73
C GLY A 49 15.57 -1.74 -3.62
N VAL A 50 15.07 -1.85 -2.39
CA VAL A 50 15.85 -1.58 -1.19
C VAL A 50 16.01 -2.90 -0.42
N GLU A 51 17.18 -3.09 0.16
CA GLU A 51 17.41 -4.17 1.10
C GLU A 51 16.55 -3.97 2.36
N PRO A 52 15.79 -4.98 2.80
CA PRO A 52 14.96 -4.80 3.97
C PRO A 52 15.81 -4.83 5.25
N PRO A 53 15.43 -4.07 6.28
CA PRO A 53 16.12 -4.09 7.58
C PRO A 53 15.88 -5.40 8.36
N THR A 54 14.88 -6.17 7.98
CA THR A 54 14.50 -7.46 8.59
C THR A 54 13.60 -8.24 7.61
N PHE A 55 13.45 -9.55 7.80
CA PHE A 55 12.54 -10.39 7.03
C PHE A 55 11.21 -10.69 7.75
N ASP A 56 10.96 -10.07 8.90
CA ASP A 56 9.73 -10.23 9.70
C ASP A 56 8.70 -9.12 9.37
N PRO A 57 7.71 -9.40 8.50
CA PRO A 57 6.76 -8.39 8.05
C PRO A 57 5.75 -7.97 9.13
N GLN A 58 5.62 -8.77 10.19
CA GLN A 58 4.69 -8.48 11.28
C GLN A 58 5.36 -7.69 12.40
N ALA A 59 6.68 -7.73 12.56
CA ALA A 59 7.40 -7.03 13.62
C ALA A 59 8.00 -5.68 13.20
N THR A 60 7.65 -5.15 12.02
CA THR A 60 8.20 -3.90 11.49
C THR A 60 7.16 -3.05 10.77
N VAL A 61 7.42 -1.74 10.76
CA VAL A 61 6.70 -0.76 9.91
C VAL A 61 7.38 -0.54 8.55
N ALA A 62 8.57 -1.12 8.34
CA ALA A 62 9.37 -0.94 7.13
C ALA A 62 8.68 -1.56 5.90
N TYR A 63 8.24 -0.70 4.96
CA TYR A 63 7.63 -1.15 3.71
C TYR A 63 8.59 -2.00 2.86
N GLN A 64 9.91 -1.83 3.03
CA GLN A 64 10.94 -2.62 2.32
C GLN A 64 10.79 -4.12 2.64
N THR A 65 10.62 -4.45 3.92
CA THR A 65 10.35 -5.83 4.37
C THR A 65 9.05 -6.35 3.79
N GLN A 66 7.99 -5.55 3.84
CA GLN A 66 6.65 -5.91 3.39
C GLN A 66 6.58 -6.18 1.89
N LEU A 67 7.20 -5.31 1.08
CA LEU A 67 7.23 -5.41 -0.37
C LEU A 67 7.94 -6.70 -0.81
N MET A 68 9.13 -6.96 -0.24
CA MET A 68 9.87 -8.16 -0.57
C MET A 68 9.18 -9.43 -0.06
N SER A 69 8.58 -9.37 1.13
CA SER A 69 7.78 -10.46 1.71
C SER A 69 6.59 -10.84 0.79
N SER A 70 5.98 -9.87 0.10
CA SER A 70 4.81 -10.10 -0.75
C SER A 70 5.03 -11.02 -1.97
N PHE A 71 6.29 -11.22 -2.39
CA PHE A 71 6.65 -12.19 -3.42
C PHE A 71 6.47 -13.64 -2.95
N VAL A 72 6.66 -13.88 -1.65
CA VAL A 72 6.75 -15.23 -1.05
C VAL A 72 5.56 -15.53 -0.16
N ARG A 73 5.09 -14.56 0.64
CA ARG A 73 3.99 -14.73 1.61
C ARG A 73 2.72 -14.05 1.10
N ARG A 74 1.57 -14.64 1.47
CA ARG A 74 0.24 -14.19 1.02
C ARG A 74 -0.65 -13.80 2.20
N THR A 75 -1.69 -13.07 1.88
CA THR A 75 -2.69 -12.51 2.78
C THR A 75 -4.03 -13.21 2.56
N LEU A 76 -5.00 -13.03 3.47
CA LEU A 76 -6.32 -13.66 3.31
C LEU A 76 -7.07 -13.11 2.09
N PHE A 77 -7.01 -11.80 1.93
CA PHE A 77 -7.56 -11.09 0.78
C PHE A 77 -6.44 -10.34 0.07
N LYS A 78 -6.76 -9.70 -1.05
CA LYS A 78 -5.87 -8.75 -1.72
C LYS A 78 -6.71 -7.66 -2.38
N PHE A 79 -6.08 -6.55 -2.73
CA PHE A 79 -6.70 -5.57 -3.60
C PHE A 79 -6.54 -5.95 -5.07
N VAL A 80 -7.50 -5.52 -5.89
CA VAL A 80 -7.34 -5.57 -7.35
C VAL A 80 -6.07 -4.84 -7.77
N ASN A 81 -5.39 -5.36 -8.79
CA ASN A 81 -4.15 -4.78 -9.29
C ASN A 81 -3.98 -5.02 -10.79
N GLY A 82 -3.12 -4.21 -11.40
CA GLY A 82 -2.81 -4.26 -12.84
C GLY A 82 -3.34 -3.05 -13.61
N ALA A 83 -3.03 -3.00 -14.91
CA ALA A 83 -3.27 -1.83 -15.76
C ALA A 83 -4.75 -1.44 -15.94
N SER A 84 -5.68 -2.32 -15.59
CA SER A 84 -7.13 -2.06 -15.65
C SER A 84 -7.69 -1.38 -14.40
N TYR A 85 -6.90 -1.24 -13.33
CA TYR A 85 -7.34 -0.69 -12.05
C TYR A 85 -6.56 0.59 -11.73
N GLY A 86 -7.26 1.55 -11.12
CA GLY A 86 -6.65 2.80 -10.68
C GLY A 86 -5.78 2.62 -9.44
N PRO A 87 -4.84 3.54 -9.16
CA PRO A 87 -3.97 3.45 -7.99
C PRO A 87 -4.72 3.51 -6.65
N SER A 88 -5.95 4.07 -6.63
CA SER A 88 -6.86 4.15 -5.46
C SER A 88 -7.96 3.09 -5.46
N ASP A 89 -7.87 2.07 -6.31
CA ASP A 89 -8.84 0.98 -6.31
C ASP A 89 -8.49 -0.06 -5.24
N PHE A 90 -9.14 0.09 -4.08
CA PHE A 90 -9.03 -0.83 -2.95
C PHE A 90 -10.13 -1.91 -2.97
N THR A 91 -10.66 -2.25 -4.14
CA THR A 91 -11.62 -3.35 -4.26
C THR A 91 -11.00 -4.64 -3.74
N LEU A 92 -11.57 -5.13 -2.64
CA LEU A 92 -11.14 -6.34 -1.97
C LEU A 92 -11.55 -7.58 -2.77
N VAL A 93 -10.59 -8.47 -3.05
CA VAL A 93 -10.83 -9.75 -3.74
C VAL A 93 -10.21 -10.93 -2.98
N PRO A 94 -10.74 -12.15 -3.15
CA PRO A 94 -10.20 -13.37 -2.55
C PRO A 94 -8.70 -13.62 -2.86
N ASP A 95 -7.96 -14.12 -1.88
CA ASP A 95 -6.62 -14.68 -2.07
C ASP A 95 -6.47 -16.05 -1.38
N LEU A 96 -5.90 -16.10 -0.17
CA LEU A 96 -5.88 -17.32 0.66
C LEU A 96 -7.27 -17.65 1.24
N ALA A 97 -8.11 -16.65 1.47
CA ALA A 97 -9.53 -16.82 1.75
C ALA A 97 -10.33 -16.78 0.45
N THR A 98 -11.40 -17.58 0.38
CA THR A 98 -12.35 -17.60 -0.74
C THR A 98 -13.53 -16.66 -0.51
N ARG A 99 -13.91 -16.44 0.76
CA ARG A 99 -14.98 -15.53 1.18
C ARG A 99 -14.89 -15.22 2.68
N ALA A 100 -15.57 -14.16 3.11
CA ALA A 100 -15.90 -13.90 4.50
C ALA A 100 -17.38 -13.57 4.66
N ALA A 101 -18.00 -14.07 5.72
CA ALA A 101 -19.32 -13.64 6.18
C ALA A 101 -19.16 -12.76 7.43
N VAL A 102 -19.89 -11.65 7.48
CA VAL A 102 -19.88 -10.71 8.61
C VAL A 102 -21.24 -10.78 9.32
N SER A 103 -21.25 -10.87 10.64
CA SER A 103 -22.49 -10.82 11.43
C SER A 103 -23.19 -9.47 11.30
N LYS A 104 -24.49 -9.44 11.61
CA LYS A 104 -25.32 -8.22 11.49
C LYS A 104 -24.81 -7.05 12.32
N ASP A 105 -24.18 -7.33 13.46
CA ASP A 105 -23.58 -6.33 14.36
C ASP A 105 -22.14 -5.96 13.98
N GLY A 106 -21.58 -6.53 12.90
CA GLY A 106 -20.23 -6.22 12.43
C GLY A 106 -19.09 -6.75 13.29
N ARG A 107 -19.39 -7.59 14.29
CA ARG A 107 -18.40 -8.07 15.29
C ARG A 107 -17.79 -9.43 14.96
N VAL A 108 -18.50 -10.30 14.27
CA VAL A 108 -18.06 -11.67 13.99
C VAL A 108 -17.78 -11.84 12.50
N TYR A 109 -16.57 -12.29 12.18
CA TYR A 109 -16.10 -12.56 10.83
C TYR A 109 -15.84 -14.05 10.69
N THR A 110 -16.56 -14.72 9.78
CA THR A 110 -16.33 -16.13 9.45
C THR A 110 -15.68 -16.22 8.07
N ILE A 111 -14.40 -16.59 8.04
CA ILE A 111 -13.53 -16.58 6.87
C ILE A 111 -13.32 -18.01 6.39
N THR A 112 -13.68 -18.29 5.15
CA THR A 112 -13.47 -19.60 4.52
C THR A 112 -12.17 -19.61 3.72
N LEU A 113 -11.25 -20.51 4.06
CA LEU A 113 -9.94 -20.64 3.41
C LEU A 113 -10.00 -21.45 2.12
N ARG A 114 -9.05 -21.16 1.22
CA ARG A 114 -8.79 -21.95 0.03
C ARG A 114 -8.14 -23.27 0.43
N LYS A 115 -8.72 -24.38 -0.04
CA LYS A 115 -8.15 -25.72 0.14
C LYS A 115 -6.98 -25.97 -0.79
N GLY A 116 -6.05 -26.82 -0.36
CA GLY A 116 -4.91 -27.28 -1.16
C GLY A 116 -3.80 -26.25 -1.36
N VAL A 117 -3.84 -25.12 -0.64
CA VAL A 117 -2.70 -24.19 -0.59
C VAL A 117 -1.59 -24.85 0.23
N ARG A 118 -0.37 -24.90 -0.31
CA ARG A 118 0.77 -25.53 0.37
C ARG A 118 1.89 -24.54 0.59
N TRP A 119 2.53 -24.68 1.74
CA TRP A 119 3.81 -24.03 2.01
C TRP A 119 4.90 -24.57 1.07
N GLU A 120 6.03 -23.89 1.03
CA GLU A 120 7.22 -24.34 0.32
C GLU A 120 7.68 -25.74 0.74
N ALA A 121 8.25 -26.48 -0.20
CA ALA A 121 8.67 -27.87 -0.02
C ALA A 121 10.06 -28.00 0.64
N ARG A 122 10.34 -27.20 1.66
CA ARG A 122 11.64 -27.20 2.35
C ARG A 122 11.47 -27.01 3.86
N PRO A 123 12.44 -27.45 4.69
CA PRO A 123 12.36 -27.27 6.13
C PRO A 123 12.24 -25.79 6.53
N PRO A 124 11.56 -25.48 7.64
CA PRO A 124 10.85 -26.41 8.53
C PRO A 124 9.41 -26.74 8.11
N VAL A 125 8.89 -26.13 7.06
CA VAL A 125 7.46 -26.20 6.69
C VAL A 125 7.09 -27.38 5.79
N ASN A 126 8.07 -27.97 5.10
CA ASN A 126 8.00 -29.29 4.45
C ASN A 126 6.79 -29.53 3.52
N GLY A 127 6.25 -28.49 2.88
CA GLY A 127 5.20 -28.61 1.88
C GLY A 127 3.81 -29.00 2.42
N ARG A 128 3.60 -28.90 3.73
CA ARG A 128 2.28 -29.17 4.32
C ARG A 128 1.23 -28.17 3.83
N GLU A 129 -0.04 -28.52 3.99
CA GLU A 129 -1.14 -27.63 3.66
C GLU A 129 -1.21 -26.45 4.65
N LEU A 130 -1.57 -25.28 4.14
CA LEU A 130 -1.96 -24.12 4.94
C LEU A 130 -3.38 -24.35 5.47
N VAL A 131 -3.55 -24.22 6.77
CA VAL A 131 -4.81 -24.48 7.48
C VAL A 131 -5.17 -23.32 8.42
N ALA A 132 -6.38 -23.35 8.98
CA ALA A 132 -6.94 -22.32 9.83
C ALA A 132 -6.07 -21.99 11.05
N SER A 133 -5.36 -22.96 11.62
CA SER A 133 -4.42 -22.73 12.74
C SER A 133 -3.24 -21.83 12.36
N ASP A 134 -2.80 -21.82 11.10
CA ASP A 134 -1.75 -20.91 10.62
C ASP A 134 -2.23 -19.45 10.63
N VAL A 135 -3.49 -19.25 10.23
CA VAL A 135 -4.12 -17.92 10.24
C VAL A 135 -4.32 -17.43 11.66
N LYS A 136 -4.82 -18.31 12.55
CA LYS A 136 -4.95 -18.02 13.97
C LYS A 136 -3.60 -17.62 14.58
N TYR A 137 -2.57 -18.44 14.40
CA TYR A 137 -1.20 -18.13 14.85
C TYR A 137 -0.74 -16.76 14.34
N SER A 138 -0.92 -16.49 13.05
CA SER A 138 -0.47 -15.24 12.43
C SER A 138 -1.17 -14.02 13.01
N MET A 139 -2.48 -14.09 13.26
CA MET A 139 -3.24 -13.00 13.87
C MET A 139 -2.88 -12.81 15.35
N GLU A 140 -2.77 -13.88 16.14
CA GLU A 140 -2.37 -13.81 17.54
C GLU A 140 -0.94 -13.27 17.68
N ARG A 141 -0.05 -13.67 16.78
CA ARG A 141 1.31 -13.13 16.70
C ARG A 141 1.29 -11.64 16.36
N ALA A 142 0.50 -11.23 15.38
CA ALA A 142 0.39 -9.82 15.00
C ALA A 142 -0.17 -8.96 16.15
N LEU A 143 -1.19 -9.43 16.88
CA LEU A 143 -1.73 -8.73 18.05
C LEU A 143 -0.67 -8.50 19.14
N ARG A 144 0.29 -9.44 19.29
CA ARG A 144 1.33 -9.37 20.31
C ARG A 144 2.58 -8.60 19.88
N LYS A 145 3.02 -8.75 18.63
CA LYS A 145 4.31 -8.25 18.14
C LYS A 145 4.21 -7.06 17.21
N SER A 146 3.06 -6.85 16.56
CA SER A 146 3.00 -5.91 15.45
C SER A 146 2.82 -4.46 15.89
N PRO A 147 3.60 -3.52 15.33
CA PRO A 147 3.29 -2.10 15.46
C PRO A 147 1.91 -1.75 14.85
N TYR A 148 1.38 -2.62 13.98
CA TYR A 148 0.06 -2.51 13.37
C TYR A 148 -1.03 -3.30 14.10
N ALA A 149 -0.81 -3.79 15.32
CA ALA A 149 -1.80 -4.57 16.06
C ALA A 149 -3.17 -3.88 16.17
N HIS A 150 -3.18 -2.55 16.32
CA HIS A 150 -4.40 -1.73 16.36
C HIS A 150 -5.25 -1.83 15.08
N LEU A 151 -4.65 -2.18 13.93
CA LEU A 151 -5.36 -2.37 12.66
C LEU A 151 -6.12 -3.72 12.59
N LEU A 152 -5.97 -4.61 13.57
CA LEU A 152 -6.81 -5.82 13.69
C LEU A 152 -8.13 -5.55 14.42
N GLY A 153 -8.33 -4.33 14.92
CA GLY A 153 -9.41 -4.02 15.85
C GLY A 153 -9.21 -4.69 17.21
N ARG A 154 -10.21 -4.59 18.09
CA ARG A 154 -10.17 -5.20 19.42
C ARG A 154 -10.66 -6.65 19.34
N VAL A 155 -9.75 -7.58 19.05
CA VAL A 155 -10.05 -9.02 18.96
C VAL A 155 -10.34 -9.60 20.34
N GLU A 156 -11.49 -10.25 20.51
CA GLU A 156 -11.90 -11.01 21.70
C GLU A 156 -11.58 -12.49 21.59
N GLY A 157 -11.61 -13.04 20.38
CA GLY A 157 -11.34 -14.46 20.16
C GLY A 157 -11.14 -14.84 18.70
N ILE A 158 -10.32 -15.88 18.50
CA ILE A 158 -10.08 -16.50 17.20
C ILE A 158 -10.30 -18.00 17.33
N GLU A 159 -11.33 -18.51 16.68
CA GLU A 159 -11.67 -19.92 16.64
C GLU A 159 -11.38 -20.53 15.25
N THR A 160 -11.00 -21.80 15.24
CA THR A 160 -10.74 -22.58 14.02
C THR A 160 -11.59 -23.85 14.06
N PRO A 161 -12.91 -23.75 13.83
CA PRO A 161 -13.83 -24.89 14.00
C PRO A 161 -13.51 -26.08 13.08
N ASP A 162 -12.81 -25.84 11.98
CA ASP A 162 -12.28 -26.84 11.07
C ASP A 162 -10.99 -26.33 10.38
N PRO A 163 -10.25 -27.17 9.63
CA PRO A 163 -8.99 -26.78 9.00
C PRO A 163 -9.08 -25.65 7.97
N HIS A 164 -10.27 -25.28 7.49
CA HIS A 164 -10.47 -24.29 6.44
C HIS A 164 -11.46 -23.19 6.83
N THR A 165 -11.80 -23.05 8.11
CA THR A 165 -12.66 -21.97 8.62
C THR A 165 -11.99 -21.27 9.78
N VAL A 166 -11.94 -19.94 9.73
CA VAL A 166 -11.47 -19.08 10.81
C VAL A 166 -12.62 -18.17 11.22
N ARG A 167 -12.96 -18.16 12.51
CA ARG A 167 -13.96 -17.27 13.08
C ARG A 167 -13.25 -16.27 14.00
N VAL A 168 -13.40 -14.99 13.72
CA VAL A 168 -12.82 -13.90 14.51
C VAL A 168 -13.96 -13.11 15.14
N THR A 169 -13.89 -12.89 16.45
CA THR A 169 -14.84 -12.06 17.20
C THR A 169 -14.13 -10.80 17.67
N LEU A 170 -14.73 -9.64 17.38
CA LEU A 170 -14.26 -8.32 17.81
C LEU A 170 -15.18 -7.77 18.92
N ALA A 171 -14.63 -6.95 19.80
CA ALA A 171 -15.36 -6.27 20.87
C ALA A 171 -16.37 -5.25 20.35
N GLU A 172 -16.12 -4.70 19.17
CA GLU A 172 -16.97 -3.71 18.51
C GLU A 172 -16.87 -3.85 16.99
N ALA A 173 -17.85 -3.31 16.26
CA ALA A 173 -17.83 -3.29 14.82
C ALA A 173 -16.60 -2.51 14.32
N PHE A 174 -15.81 -3.12 13.44
CA PHE A 174 -14.60 -2.49 12.91
C PHE A 174 -14.56 -2.59 11.39
N ALA A 175 -15.13 -1.60 10.71
CA ALA A 175 -15.30 -1.58 9.26
C ALA A 175 -14.01 -1.89 8.45
N PRO A 176 -12.80 -1.44 8.85
CA PRO A 176 -11.58 -1.73 8.10
C PRO A 176 -11.08 -3.18 8.21
N PHE A 177 -11.63 -4.02 9.10
CA PHE A 177 -11.06 -5.32 9.44
C PHE A 177 -10.66 -6.16 8.22
N LEU A 178 -11.58 -6.36 7.27
CA LEU A 178 -11.33 -7.17 6.07
C LEU A 178 -10.33 -6.53 5.11
N HIS A 179 -10.33 -5.19 4.97
CA HIS A 179 -9.34 -4.48 4.15
C HIS A 179 -7.94 -4.65 4.75
N ASN A 180 -7.81 -4.58 6.07
CA ASN A 180 -6.53 -4.80 6.75
C ASN A 180 -6.02 -6.23 6.60
N GLN A 181 -6.89 -7.21 6.31
CA GLN A 181 -6.47 -8.59 5.97
C GLN A 181 -5.95 -8.76 4.54
N ALA A 182 -5.97 -7.70 3.73
CA ALA A 182 -5.32 -7.65 2.42
C ALA A 182 -3.93 -7.01 2.43
N GLU A 183 -3.56 -6.38 3.55
CA GLU A 183 -2.31 -5.64 3.66
C GLU A 183 -1.11 -6.56 3.91
N PRO A 184 0.10 -6.27 3.37
CA PRO A 184 1.25 -7.14 3.48
C PRO A 184 1.72 -7.46 4.91
N TRP A 185 1.50 -6.56 5.87
CA TRP A 185 1.81 -6.80 7.28
C TRP A 185 0.85 -7.80 7.95
N SER A 186 -0.27 -8.12 7.32
CA SER A 186 -1.24 -9.16 7.75
C SER A 186 -1.02 -10.49 7.04
N CYS A 187 0.17 -10.72 6.45
CA CYS A 187 0.47 -11.98 5.78
C CYS A 187 0.42 -13.18 6.74
N ILE A 188 0.09 -14.34 6.19
CA ILE A 188 0.05 -15.59 6.96
C ILE A 188 1.47 -16.16 7.05
N LEU A 189 1.88 -16.49 8.27
CA LEU A 189 3.19 -17.02 8.65
C LEU A 189 3.04 -18.47 9.16
N PRO A 190 3.95 -19.38 8.80
CA PRO A 190 3.98 -20.72 9.35
C PRO A 190 4.69 -20.72 10.73
N PRO A 191 4.05 -21.25 11.79
CA PRO A 191 4.61 -21.22 13.15
C PRO A 191 5.95 -21.96 13.28
N GLU A 192 6.18 -23.00 12.48
CA GLU A 192 7.38 -23.85 12.57
C GLU A 192 8.68 -23.08 12.35
N ILE A 193 8.62 -21.93 11.69
CA ILE A 193 9.78 -21.07 11.49
C ILE A 193 10.19 -20.42 12.80
N GLU A 194 9.24 -19.84 13.52
CA GLU A 194 9.53 -19.23 14.81
C GLU A 194 9.88 -20.29 15.86
N ASP A 195 9.22 -21.46 15.82
CA ASP A 195 9.55 -22.58 16.72
C ASP A 195 11.00 -23.08 16.51
N ARG A 196 11.49 -23.07 15.26
CA ARG A 196 12.82 -23.58 14.93
C ARG A 196 13.93 -22.51 14.99
N MET A 197 13.61 -21.28 14.60
CA MET A 197 14.60 -20.19 14.43
C MET A 197 14.49 -19.11 15.52
N GLY A 198 13.39 -19.06 16.27
CA GLY A 198 13.11 -18.05 17.29
C GLY A 198 12.47 -16.75 16.76
N ASP A 199 12.63 -16.44 15.49
CA ASP A 199 12.03 -15.28 14.82
C ASP A 199 11.93 -15.44 13.29
N PHE A 200 11.48 -14.37 12.61
CA PHE A 200 11.44 -14.28 11.14
C PHE A 200 12.44 -13.25 10.59
N LYS A 201 13.52 -12.93 11.32
CA LYS A 201 14.39 -11.80 10.96
C LYS A 201 15.37 -12.12 9.84
N SER A 202 15.71 -13.39 9.62
CA SER A 202 16.70 -13.81 8.62
C SER A 202 16.07 -14.17 7.27
N ALA A 203 16.89 -14.22 6.21
CA ALA A 203 16.43 -14.54 4.86
C ALA A 203 15.91 -15.99 4.75
N GLU A 204 16.47 -16.92 5.52
CA GLU A 204 16.06 -18.33 5.58
C GLU A 204 14.61 -18.49 6.08
N SER A 205 14.15 -17.54 6.90
CA SER A 205 12.77 -17.48 7.37
C SER A 205 11.78 -17.10 6.27
N LEU A 206 12.24 -16.55 5.14
CA LEU A 206 11.39 -16.11 4.03
C LEU A 206 10.89 -17.31 3.23
N LEU A 207 9.86 -17.90 3.81
CA LEU A 207 9.15 -19.08 3.38
C LEU A 207 7.67 -18.76 3.32
N GLY A 208 6.99 -19.24 2.28
CA GLY A 208 5.58 -18.95 2.11
C GLY A 208 4.84 -19.88 1.17
N CYS A 209 3.73 -19.39 0.64
CA CYS A 209 2.84 -20.08 -0.29
C CYS A 209 2.50 -19.21 -1.50
N GLY A 210 3.30 -18.16 -1.73
CA GLY A 210 3.12 -17.14 -2.76
C GLY A 210 3.64 -17.54 -4.13
N PRO A 211 3.59 -16.62 -5.10
CA PRO A 211 3.92 -16.87 -6.50
C PRO A 211 5.41 -17.16 -6.74
N PHE A 212 6.28 -16.72 -5.84
CA PHE A 212 7.72 -16.95 -5.93
C PHE A 212 8.27 -17.55 -4.62
N VAL A 213 9.47 -18.11 -4.72
CA VAL A 213 10.28 -18.61 -3.61
C VAL A 213 11.63 -17.90 -3.60
N LEU A 214 12.20 -17.64 -2.43
CA LEU A 214 13.56 -17.09 -2.36
C LEU A 214 14.57 -18.16 -2.80
N GLU A 215 15.22 -17.94 -3.94
CA GLU A 215 16.24 -18.81 -4.54
C GLU A 215 17.63 -18.46 -3.99
N ARG A 216 17.96 -17.17 -3.89
CA ARG A 216 19.28 -16.70 -3.47
C ARG A 216 19.16 -15.33 -2.80
N TYR A 217 19.91 -15.11 -1.73
CA TYR A 217 20.06 -13.79 -1.11
C TYR A 217 21.53 -13.47 -0.93
N GLU A 218 21.91 -12.27 -1.36
CA GLU A 218 23.25 -11.70 -1.30
C GLU A 218 23.15 -10.37 -0.57
N PRO A 219 23.44 -10.35 0.75
CA PRO A 219 23.40 -9.12 1.53
C PRO A 219 24.16 -7.98 0.84
N GLY A 220 23.54 -6.81 0.75
CA GLY A 220 24.10 -5.64 0.08
C GLY A 220 24.19 -5.69 -1.45
N LEU A 221 23.83 -6.81 -2.11
CA LEU A 221 23.86 -6.94 -3.57
C LEU A 221 22.48 -7.21 -4.19
N LYS A 222 21.83 -8.34 -3.86
CA LYS A 222 20.54 -8.72 -4.46
C LYS A 222 19.80 -9.84 -3.73
N ALA A 223 18.50 -9.94 -3.98
CA ALA A 223 17.70 -11.15 -3.75
C ALA A 223 17.17 -11.68 -5.08
N VAL A 224 17.20 -13.00 -5.28
CA VAL A 224 16.68 -13.68 -6.46
C VAL A 224 15.51 -14.56 -6.05
N PHE A 225 14.38 -14.37 -6.71
CA PHE A 225 13.15 -15.13 -6.48
C PHE A 225 12.82 -15.97 -7.71
N ALA A 226 12.68 -17.28 -7.54
CA ALA A 226 12.24 -18.18 -8.60
C ALA A 226 10.73 -18.41 -8.51
N ARG A 227 10.08 -18.68 -9.65
CA ARG A 227 8.67 -19.08 -9.70
C ARG A 227 8.40 -20.24 -8.73
N ASN A 228 7.36 -20.12 -7.91
CA ASN A 228 6.89 -21.22 -7.07
C ASN A 228 6.12 -22.25 -7.94
N PRO A 229 6.63 -23.47 -8.16
CA PRO A 229 5.95 -24.48 -8.97
C PRO A 229 4.67 -25.01 -8.31
N ARG A 230 4.48 -24.77 -7.01
CA ARG A 230 3.32 -25.21 -6.22
C ARG A 230 2.32 -24.09 -5.96
N TYR A 231 2.44 -22.92 -6.61
CA TYR A 231 1.52 -21.82 -6.39
C TYR A 231 0.08 -22.22 -6.71
N TYR A 232 -0.86 -21.85 -5.83
CA TYR A 232 -2.26 -22.29 -5.92
C TYR A 232 -3.01 -21.66 -7.10
N ALA A 233 -2.61 -20.46 -7.55
CA ALA A 233 -3.23 -19.81 -8.69
C ALA A 233 -2.64 -20.35 -10.01
N LYS A 234 -3.35 -21.32 -10.61
CA LYS A 234 -2.91 -21.99 -11.83
C LYS A 234 -2.64 -21.01 -12.96
N GLY A 235 -1.55 -21.23 -13.67
CA GLY A 235 -1.11 -20.36 -14.76
C GLY A 235 -0.35 -19.11 -14.32
N LEU A 236 -0.26 -18.81 -13.02
CA LEU A 236 0.51 -17.69 -12.48
C LEU A 236 1.71 -18.17 -11.65
N PRO A 237 2.73 -17.31 -11.42
CA PRO A 237 2.97 -16.04 -12.12
C PRO A 237 3.31 -16.26 -13.62
N TYR A 238 3.48 -15.20 -14.40
CA TYR A 238 3.95 -15.35 -15.78
C TYR A 238 5.47 -15.49 -15.87
N LEU A 239 6.21 -14.74 -15.05
CA LEU A 239 7.68 -14.72 -15.00
C LEU A 239 8.26 -16.00 -14.39
N ASP A 240 9.48 -16.34 -14.80
CA ASP A 240 10.27 -17.42 -14.20
C ASP A 240 11.05 -16.93 -12.98
N ARG A 241 11.49 -15.66 -13.00
CA ARG A 241 12.36 -15.09 -11.98
C ARG A 241 12.09 -13.61 -11.75
N VAL A 242 12.35 -13.16 -10.52
CA VAL A 242 12.50 -11.75 -10.16
C VAL A 242 13.88 -11.57 -9.53
N GLU A 243 14.68 -10.65 -10.06
CA GLU A 243 15.94 -10.21 -9.49
C GLU A 243 15.74 -8.84 -8.84
N TRP A 244 15.86 -8.81 -7.52
CA TRP A 244 15.67 -7.64 -6.68
C TRP A 244 17.02 -7.07 -6.29
N LEU A 245 17.45 -5.99 -6.94
CA LEU A 245 18.82 -5.47 -6.87
C LEU A 245 18.95 -4.34 -5.85
N PHE A 246 20.01 -4.36 -5.04
CA PHE A 246 20.29 -3.34 -4.01
C PHE A 246 21.30 -2.31 -4.52
N VAL A 247 20.84 -1.41 -5.40
CA VAL A 247 21.65 -0.29 -5.89
C VAL A 247 21.26 0.96 -5.12
N HIS A 248 22.19 1.66 -4.47
CA HIS A 248 21.86 2.84 -3.66
C HIS A 248 21.95 4.17 -4.41
N ASP A 249 22.95 4.32 -5.27
CA ASP A 249 23.18 5.58 -5.99
C ASP A 249 22.15 5.80 -7.11
N ARG A 250 21.40 6.91 -7.03
CA ARG A 250 20.31 7.20 -7.98
C ARG A 250 20.79 7.41 -9.41
N ALA A 251 21.97 7.98 -9.61
CA ALA A 251 22.51 8.20 -10.97
C ALA A 251 22.84 6.85 -11.63
N THR A 252 23.38 5.91 -10.86
CA THR A 252 23.63 4.53 -11.28
C THR A 252 22.33 3.81 -11.61
N GLN A 253 21.32 3.89 -10.75
CA GLN A 253 19.99 3.32 -10.98
C GLN A 253 19.39 3.77 -12.33
N LEU A 254 19.39 5.09 -12.58
CA LEU A 254 18.89 5.65 -13.83
C LEU A 254 19.73 5.20 -15.03
N SER A 255 21.05 5.12 -14.89
CA SER A 255 21.97 4.69 -15.95
C SER A 255 21.73 3.23 -16.35
N LEU A 256 21.57 2.33 -15.37
CA LEU A 256 21.24 0.91 -15.61
C LEU A 256 19.94 0.76 -16.39
N TYR A 257 18.92 1.55 -16.05
CA TYR A 257 17.64 1.52 -16.74
C TYR A 257 17.70 2.10 -18.15
N ARG A 258 18.42 3.21 -18.34
CA ARG A 258 18.70 3.76 -19.69
C ARG A 258 19.40 2.74 -20.59
N ALA A 259 20.29 1.93 -20.01
CA ALA A 259 21.00 0.87 -20.71
C ALA A 259 20.17 -0.42 -20.91
N GLY A 260 18.93 -0.47 -20.41
CA GLY A 260 18.08 -1.67 -20.47
C GLY A 260 18.60 -2.84 -19.63
N GLN A 261 19.47 -2.57 -18.65
CA GLN A 261 20.03 -3.61 -17.76
C GLN A 261 19.09 -3.97 -16.62
N VAL A 262 18.13 -3.10 -16.31
CA VAL A 262 17.03 -3.33 -15.35
C VAL A 262 15.71 -2.94 -15.99
N ASP A 263 14.62 -3.58 -15.55
CA ASP A 263 13.26 -3.30 -16.05
C ASP A 263 12.56 -2.25 -15.19
N VAL A 264 12.88 -2.19 -13.89
CA VAL A 264 12.32 -1.21 -12.95
C VAL A 264 13.47 -0.50 -12.21
N PRO A 265 13.68 0.81 -12.46
CA PRO A 265 14.88 1.55 -12.03
C PRO A 265 14.95 1.91 -10.54
N PHE A 266 13.83 1.96 -9.83
CA PHE A 266 13.77 2.48 -8.47
C PHE A 266 12.86 1.61 -7.60
N HIS A 267 13.10 1.64 -6.29
CA HIS A 267 12.31 0.86 -5.32
C HIS A 267 10.83 1.21 -5.35
N ASP A 268 10.51 2.47 -5.63
CA ASP A 268 9.17 3.00 -5.76
C ASP A 268 8.64 2.94 -7.20
N ALA A 269 9.40 2.29 -8.11
CA ALA A 269 9.10 2.11 -9.52
C ALA A 269 8.89 3.42 -10.31
N ARG A 270 9.54 4.51 -9.91
CA ARG A 270 9.33 5.84 -10.52
C ARG A 270 10.63 6.52 -10.93
N VAL A 271 10.68 6.95 -12.19
CA VAL A 271 11.70 7.90 -12.64
C VAL A 271 11.42 9.27 -12.02
N PRO A 272 12.41 9.94 -11.38
CA PRO A 272 12.24 11.29 -10.88
C PRO A 272 11.75 12.23 -11.97
N ARG A 273 10.81 13.11 -11.62
CA ARG A 273 10.13 13.98 -12.59
C ARG A 273 11.11 14.81 -13.42
N ALA A 274 12.13 15.39 -12.77
CA ALA A 274 13.18 16.16 -13.42
C ALA A 274 13.96 15.37 -14.50
N ASP A 275 14.05 14.04 -14.35
CA ASP A 275 14.77 13.16 -15.28
C ASP A 275 13.90 12.66 -16.44
N VAL A 276 12.57 12.74 -16.34
CA VAL A 276 11.63 12.20 -17.35
C VAL A 276 11.89 12.77 -18.73
N GLY A 277 12.11 14.10 -18.84
CA GLY A 277 12.37 14.76 -20.12
C GLY A 277 13.64 14.25 -20.79
N SER A 278 14.72 14.10 -20.02
CA SER A 278 15.98 13.54 -20.52
C SER A 278 15.86 12.05 -20.86
N PHE A 279 15.15 11.29 -20.03
CA PHE A 279 14.94 9.86 -20.24
C PHE A 279 14.15 9.59 -21.53
N LYS A 280 13.07 10.34 -21.78
CA LYS A 280 12.30 10.22 -23.05
C LYS A 280 13.16 10.45 -24.29
N ARG A 281 14.11 11.39 -24.23
CA ARG A 281 15.02 11.66 -25.36
C ARG A 281 16.00 10.52 -25.61
N SER A 282 16.55 9.92 -24.54
CA SER A 282 17.51 8.82 -24.67
C SER A 282 16.85 7.45 -24.90
N ASN A 283 15.61 7.28 -24.47
CA ASN A 283 14.90 5.99 -24.48
C ASN A 283 13.46 6.15 -25.05
N PRO A 284 13.30 6.61 -26.30
CA PRO A 284 11.99 6.93 -26.87
C PRO A 284 11.03 5.73 -27.00
N ALA A 285 11.56 4.49 -26.96
CA ALA A 285 10.77 3.27 -26.99
C ALA A 285 10.06 2.96 -25.66
N TYR A 286 10.47 3.58 -24.55
CA TYR A 286 9.90 3.30 -23.24
C TYR A 286 8.65 4.15 -23.01
N PRO A 287 7.50 3.55 -22.69
CA PRO A 287 6.31 4.31 -22.33
C PRO A 287 6.54 5.02 -21.01
N VAL A 288 6.11 6.29 -20.92
CA VAL A 288 6.05 7.02 -19.66
C VAL A 288 4.59 7.17 -19.29
N VAL A 289 4.21 6.50 -18.20
CA VAL A 289 2.89 6.61 -17.60
C VAL A 289 3.01 7.57 -16.41
N VAL A 290 2.06 8.49 -16.32
CA VAL A 290 1.89 9.36 -15.15
C VAL A 290 0.65 8.87 -14.42
N TRP A 291 0.76 8.67 -13.12
CA TRP A 291 -0.36 8.34 -12.27
C TRP A 291 -0.33 9.18 -10.99
N ASP A 292 -1.52 9.36 -10.43
CA ASP A 292 -1.71 10.01 -9.15
C ASP A 292 -1.17 9.13 -8.01
N TRP A 293 -0.25 9.67 -7.21
CA TRP A 293 0.32 8.94 -6.09
C TRP A 293 -0.50 9.14 -4.82
N LEU A 294 -0.79 8.03 -4.12
CA LEU A 294 -1.51 8.02 -2.85
C LEU A 294 -0.62 8.42 -1.67
N ALA A 295 -0.10 9.64 -1.68
CA ALA A 295 0.71 10.15 -0.58
C ALA A 295 0.43 11.62 -0.31
N ASN A 296 0.40 11.99 0.96
CA ASN A 296 0.38 13.37 1.39
C ASN A 296 1.81 13.87 1.64
N ARG A 297 2.05 15.16 1.43
CA ARG A 297 3.24 15.85 1.94
C ARG A 297 2.81 16.76 3.07
N THR A 298 3.25 16.43 4.28
CA THR A 298 2.74 17.05 5.51
C THR A 298 3.89 17.56 6.36
N LEU A 299 3.69 18.73 6.98
CA LEU A 299 4.47 19.19 8.11
C LEU A 299 3.74 18.79 9.39
N ALA A 300 4.36 17.93 10.20
CA ALA A 300 3.83 17.54 11.49
C ALA A 300 4.40 18.42 12.60
N PHE A 301 3.55 18.83 13.54
CA PHE A 301 3.92 19.68 14.67
C PHE A 301 3.74 18.92 15.99
N ARG A 302 4.67 19.09 16.93
CA ARG A 302 4.56 18.53 18.30
C ARG A 302 3.53 19.32 19.11
N THR A 303 2.25 19.05 18.91
CA THR A 303 1.13 19.80 19.53
C THR A 303 1.10 19.72 21.06
N ASP A 304 1.96 18.91 21.66
CA ASP A 304 2.18 18.77 23.09
C ASP A 304 3.27 19.71 23.64
N LYS A 305 4.02 20.42 22.77
CA LYS A 305 5.15 21.27 23.16
C LYS A 305 5.03 22.68 22.58
N ALA A 306 5.44 23.68 23.36
CA ALA A 306 5.57 25.03 22.85
C ALA A 306 6.61 25.09 21.69
N PRO A 307 6.43 25.98 20.69
CA PRO A 307 5.28 26.88 20.50
C PRO A 307 4.09 26.20 19.80
N TRP A 308 4.25 24.94 19.42
CA TRP A 308 3.29 24.19 18.60
C TRP A 308 2.02 23.78 19.32
N SER A 309 1.99 23.83 20.66
CA SER A 309 0.78 23.64 21.46
C SER A 309 -0.25 24.73 21.22
N ASP A 310 0.16 25.95 20.86
CA ASP A 310 -0.75 27.04 20.48
C ASP A 310 -1.29 26.84 19.05
N PRO A 311 -2.60 26.62 18.86
CA PRO A 311 -3.18 26.45 17.52
C PRO A 311 -2.99 27.67 16.62
N ARG A 312 -2.89 28.89 17.18
CA ARG A 312 -2.70 30.13 16.39
C ARG A 312 -1.35 30.12 15.67
N VAL A 313 -0.32 29.55 16.30
CA VAL A 313 1.00 29.38 15.68
C VAL A 313 0.89 28.41 14.49
N ARG A 314 0.20 27.27 14.65
CA ARG A 314 0.04 26.29 13.56
C ARG A 314 -0.79 26.84 12.40
N GLN A 315 -1.85 27.60 12.70
CA GLN A 315 -2.68 28.28 11.70
C GLN A 315 -1.87 29.32 10.91
N ALA A 316 -1.05 30.12 11.60
CA ALA A 316 -0.16 31.08 10.95
C ALA A 316 0.85 30.39 10.01
N PHE A 317 1.44 29.26 10.43
CA PHE A 317 2.31 28.46 9.56
C PHE A 317 1.57 27.94 8.33
N SER A 318 0.34 27.46 8.48
CA SER A 318 -0.47 26.98 7.36
C SER A 318 -0.78 28.09 6.34
N LEU A 319 -1.05 29.31 6.82
CA LEU A 319 -1.28 30.51 6.00
C LEU A 319 -0.01 31.00 5.27
N ALA A 320 1.17 30.72 5.82
CA ALA A 320 2.44 31.09 5.20
C ALA A 320 2.86 30.16 4.05
N ILE A 321 2.18 29.01 3.86
CA ILE A 321 2.53 28.03 2.83
C ILE A 321 1.74 28.31 1.55
N ASP A 322 2.46 28.66 0.49
CA ASP A 322 1.91 28.77 -0.87
C ASP A 322 1.81 27.38 -1.52
N ARG A 323 0.69 26.69 -1.25
CA ARG A 323 0.41 25.35 -1.81
C ARG A 323 0.30 25.37 -3.34
N LYS A 324 -0.23 26.46 -3.92
CA LYS A 324 -0.35 26.65 -5.37
C LYS A 324 1.01 26.72 -6.02
N LYS A 325 1.89 27.59 -5.50
CA LYS A 325 3.26 27.71 -5.98
C LYS A 325 4.04 26.42 -5.79
N TRP A 326 3.83 25.71 -4.68
CA TRP A 326 4.44 24.40 -4.45
C TRP A 326 4.06 23.39 -5.54
N VAL A 327 2.76 23.25 -5.84
CA VAL A 327 2.28 22.37 -6.92
C VAL A 327 2.83 22.81 -8.28
N ALA A 328 2.76 24.10 -8.60
CA ALA A 328 3.21 24.64 -9.88
C ALA A 328 4.72 24.43 -10.11
N GLN A 329 5.55 24.69 -9.11
CA GLN A 329 7.01 24.68 -9.26
C GLN A 329 7.65 23.33 -8.94
N HIS A 330 7.20 22.66 -7.89
CA HIS A 330 7.82 21.40 -7.44
C HIS A 330 7.19 20.16 -8.07
N LEU A 331 5.90 20.22 -8.39
CA LEU A 331 5.18 19.13 -9.05
C LEU A 331 4.92 19.41 -10.54
N GLU A 332 5.47 20.50 -11.08
CA GLU A 332 5.28 20.95 -12.47
C GLU A 332 3.80 21.07 -12.86
N GLY A 333 2.95 21.45 -11.91
CA GLY A 333 1.50 21.57 -12.09
C GLY A 333 0.74 20.23 -12.11
N GLN A 334 1.41 19.09 -11.96
CA GLN A 334 0.81 17.75 -12.04
C GLN A 334 0.51 17.14 -10.66
N GLY A 335 0.02 17.94 -9.73
CA GLY A 335 -0.33 17.51 -8.38
C GLY A 335 -1.54 18.26 -7.84
N TRP A 336 -1.86 18.00 -6.57
CA TRP A 336 -3.05 18.54 -5.92
C TRP A 336 -2.65 19.52 -4.80
N GLU A 337 -3.43 20.59 -4.65
CA GLU A 337 -3.40 21.43 -3.45
C GLU A 337 -4.05 20.65 -2.29
N ASP A 338 -3.35 19.63 -1.81
CA ASP A 338 -3.92 18.64 -0.91
C ASP A 338 -3.82 19.07 0.56
N PRO A 339 -4.94 19.30 1.26
CA PRO A 339 -4.92 19.62 2.69
C PRO A 339 -4.72 18.39 3.59
N GLY A 340 -4.62 17.18 3.02
CA GLY A 340 -4.64 15.93 3.76
C GLY A 340 -5.96 15.72 4.53
N PRO A 341 -5.97 14.83 5.55
CA PRO A 341 -5.02 13.73 5.71
C PRO A 341 -5.28 12.58 4.72
N VAL A 342 -6.42 12.57 4.04
CA VAL A 342 -6.72 11.63 2.96
C VAL A 342 -6.09 12.14 1.66
N PRO A 343 -5.27 11.37 0.93
CA PRO A 343 -4.71 11.79 -0.35
C PRO A 343 -5.78 12.22 -1.35
N ALA A 344 -5.55 13.30 -2.10
CA ALA A 344 -6.49 13.83 -3.09
C ALA A 344 -7.01 12.81 -4.12
N PRO A 345 -6.23 11.80 -4.58
CA PRO A 345 -6.74 10.79 -5.52
C PRO A 345 -7.75 9.81 -4.90
N MET A 346 -7.87 9.76 -3.57
CA MET A 346 -8.84 8.94 -2.83
C MET A 346 -10.21 9.64 -2.76
N ARG A 347 -10.81 9.91 -3.93
CA ARG A 347 -11.99 10.78 -4.09
C ARG A 347 -13.19 10.37 -3.25
N GLU A 348 -13.41 9.07 -3.06
CA GLU A 348 -14.53 8.54 -2.26
C GLU A 348 -14.43 8.95 -0.78
N TRP A 349 -13.21 9.04 -0.25
CA TRP A 349 -12.95 9.35 1.16
C TRP A 349 -12.45 10.78 1.37
N LYS A 350 -12.19 11.52 0.28
CA LYS A 350 -11.62 12.86 0.34
C LYS A 350 -12.73 13.89 0.53
N LEU A 351 -12.67 14.62 1.65
CA LEU A 351 -13.48 15.81 1.84
C LEU A 351 -12.91 16.98 1.01
N PRO A 352 -13.68 17.60 0.10
CA PRO A 352 -13.23 18.77 -0.66
C PRO A 352 -12.90 19.95 0.26
N THR A 353 -11.92 20.77 -0.11
CA THR A 353 -11.49 21.94 0.70
C THR A 353 -12.65 22.87 1.08
N ARG A 354 -13.62 23.06 0.17
CA ARG A 354 -14.80 23.90 0.40
C ARG A 354 -15.74 23.37 1.49
N GLU A 355 -15.64 22.08 1.83
CA GLU A 355 -16.47 21.39 2.83
C GLU A 355 -15.75 21.28 4.18
N LEU A 356 -14.55 21.87 4.33
CA LEU A 356 -13.81 21.92 5.60
C LEU A 356 -14.33 22.98 6.59
N GLY A 357 -15.42 23.68 6.26
CA GLY A 357 -15.97 24.78 7.05
C GLY A 357 -14.94 25.89 7.31
N ASP A 358 -14.94 26.44 8.53
CA ASP A 358 -14.01 27.48 8.95
C ASP A 358 -12.53 27.10 8.80
N GLY A 359 -12.21 25.80 8.79
CA GLY A 359 -10.85 25.30 8.59
C GLY A 359 -10.26 25.69 7.23
N ALA A 360 -11.11 25.85 6.20
CA ALA A 360 -10.69 26.16 4.84
C ALA A 360 -9.93 27.49 4.73
N ARG A 361 -10.23 28.47 5.61
CA ARG A 361 -9.55 29.78 5.60
C ARG A 361 -8.07 29.66 5.94
N TRP A 362 -7.69 28.68 6.75
CA TRP A 362 -6.29 28.45 7.15
C TRP A 362 -5.45 27.78 6.07
N LEU A 363 -6.07 27.31 4.98
CA LEU A 363 -5.39 26.69 3.85
C LEU A 363 -5.08 27.70 2.73
N GLN A 364 -5.60 28.93 2.85
CA GLN A 364 -5.25 30.04 1.97
C GLN A 364 -3.79 30.46 2.17
N HIS A 365 -3.24 31.17 1.19
CA HIS A 365 -1.92 31.78 1.31
C HIS A 365 -2.05 33.26 1.69
N ASP A 366 -1.82 33.57 2.96
CA ASP A 366 -1.81 34.94 3.49
C ASP A 366 -0.63 35.14 4.48
N PRO A 367 0.58 35.41 3.96
CA PRO A 367 1.75 35.68 4.79
C PRO A 367 1.62 36.93 5.68
N ALA A 368 0.76 37.88 5.31
CA ALA A 368 0.58 39.11 6.09
C ALA A 368 -0.24 38.82 7.35
N LEU A 369 -1.34 38.06 7.23
CA LEU A 369 -2.10 37.57 8.36
C LEU A 369 -1.27 36.60 9.21
N ALA A 370 -0.50 35.70 8.59
CA ALA A 370 0.41 34.80 9.30
C ALA A 370 1.36 35.57 10.23
N ARG A 371 2.01 36.65 9.74
CA ARG A 371 2.88 37.50 10.57
C ARG A 371 2.14 38.16 11.73
N LYS A 372 0.94 38.70 11.49
CA LYS A 372 0.10 39.29 12.56
C LYS A 372 -0.27 38.25 13.62
N MET A 373 -0.64 37.05 13.22
CA MET A 373 -0.99 35.95 14.13
C MET A 373 0.22 35.49 14.95
N LEU A 374 1.40 35.37 14.33
CA LEU A 374 2.63 35.05 15.05
C LEU A 374 3.00 36.14 16.06
N ALA A 375 2.90 37.42 15.70
CA ALA A 375 3.13 38.53 16.62
C ALA A 375 2.18 38.47 17.82
N ALA A 376 0.88 38.26 17.58
CA ALA A 376 -0.14 38.12 18.62
C ALA A 376 0.05 36.84 19.49
N ALA A 377 0.77 35.85 18.98
CA ALA A 377 1.18 34.65 19.71
C ALA A 377 2.52 34.81 20.44
N GLY A 378 3.12 36.01 20.46
CA GLY A 378 4.37 36.30 21.16
C GLY A 378 5.64 36.22 20.31
N PHE A 379 5.50 36.13 18.98
CA PHE A 379 6.63 36.00 18.03
C PHE A 379 6.67 37.15 17.01
N PRO A 380 6.80 38.43 17.44
CA PRO A 380 6.73 39.59 16.55
C PRO A 380 7.86 39.66 15.52
N HIS A 381 8.99 39.00 15.80
CA HIS A 381 10.15 38.89 14.91
C HIS A 381 10.34 37.47 14.35
N GLY A 382 9.30 36.64 14.43
CA GLY A 382 9.36 35.23 14.08
C GLY A 382 10.04 34.38 15.15
N MET A 383 10.42 33.16 14.76
CA MET A 383 11.03 32.17 15.64
C MET A 383 12.02 31.31 14.86
N ARG A 384 13.04 30.79 15.55
CA ARG A 384 13.90 29.73 15.03
C ARG A 384 13.35 28.38 15.47
N VAL A 385 13.09 27.50 14.52
CA VAL A 385 12.58 26.15 14.79
C VAL A 385 13.47 25.09 14.14
N LYS A 386 13.63 23.96 14.82
CA LYS A 386 14.25 22.78 14.22
C LYS A 386 13.22 22.09 13.32
N CYS A 387 13.54 21.95 12.04
CA CYS A 387 12.79 21.11 11.10
C CYS A 387 13.59 19.85 10.83
N THR A 388 13.06 18.70 11.24
CA THR A 388 13.63 17.40 10.91
C THR A 388 12.90 16.85 9.69
N ASN A 389 13.65 16.43 8.66
CA ASN A 389 13.08 15.66 7.56
C ASN A 389 13.25 14.16 7.87
N TRP A 390 12.24 13.37 7.52
CA TRP A 390 12.32 11.91 7.61
C TRP A 390 11.93 11.32 6.24
N PRO A 391 12.76 10.47 5.63
CA PRO A 391 12.38 9.74 4.42
C PRO A 391 11.27 8.68 4.60
N GLY A 392 10.72 8.49 5.80
CA GLY A 392 9.76 7.44 6.16
C GLY A 392 10.37 6.20 6.83
N TYR A 393 9.59 5.59 7.73
CA TYR A 393 9.75 4.29 8.42
C TYR A 393 11.19 3.79 8.66
N GLY A 394 11.78 4.23 9.77
CA GLY A 394 12.99 3.67 10.37
C GLY A 394 12.90 3.78 11.88
N ALA A 395 13.76 3.07 12.62
CA ALA A 395 13.85 3.23 14.06
C ALA A 395 14.83 4.35 14.40
N ASP A 396 14.31 5.43 14.98
CA ASP A 396 15.03 6.27 15.94
C ASP A 396 14.11 6.45 17.17
#